data_AF-A0A8D8BE98-F1
#
_entry.id   AF-A0A8D8BE98-F1
#
_cell.length_a   1.000
_cell.length_b   1.000
_cell.length_c   1.000
_cell.angle_alpha   90.00
_cell.angle_beta   90.00
_cell.angle_gamma   90.00
#
_symmetry.space_group_name_H-M   'P 1'
#
loop_
_entity.id
_entity.type
_entity.pdbx_description
1 polymer ?
#
loop_
_entity_poly.entity_id
_entity_poly.type
_entity_poly.pdbx_seq_one_letter_code
_entity_poly.pdbx_strand_id
1 'polypeptide(L)'
;MMEKILLRSKFRGSLLGALVGDCCGAPFEGQLMDSGTKIVLRNNLNKLEGPFFKAPFKKYTDDTAMTKCVANTLLDPNGYSQKLLAKNFVLEYFKDPRRGYGAAVGDVFDKLRKTKIANPVGPAAEQFGGNGSYGNGAAMRIAPVALYCANRDKSELIKLVQESSLITHSNTLAIHGAVLQALAIRQSLLCDPKEKFDGLSFLQQLKTDIVELEKSNDPDLDAHHNAYEIQLSRLQNLLEGKIEPSDENVLNMLGHSVEALHSVPTALFCFLKNT
;
A
#
# COMPACT_ATOMS: atom_id res chain seq x y z
N MET A 1 22.43 -16.02 -1.99
CA MET A 1 22.41 -14.54 -1.93
C MET A 1 22.09 -14.03 -3.33
N MET A 2 21.03 -13.22 -3.51
CA MET A 2 20.64 -12.71 -4.83
C MET A 2 21.76 -11.84 -5.42
N GLU A 3 22.01 -11.95 -6.71
CA GLU A 3 23.02 -11.13 -7.39
C GLU A 3 22.69 -9.64 -7.23
N LYS A 4 23.68 -8.81 -6.85
CA LYS A 4 23.48 -7.38 -6.57
C LYS A 4 22.82 -6.62 -7.72
N ILE A 5 23.12 -7.00 -8.97
CA ILE A 5 22.53 -6.40 -10.18
C ILE A 5 21.04 -6.69 -10.25
N LEU A 6 20.64 -7.95 -10.06
CA LEU A 6 19.24 -8.35 -10.05
C LEU A 6 18.47 -7.68 -8.90
N LEU A 7 19.05 -7.65 -7.70
CA LEU A 7 18.42 -7.00 -6.54
C LEU A 7 18.17 -5.51 -6.81
N ARG A 8 19.16 -4.80 -7.36
CA ARG A 8 19.01 -3.39 -7.75
C ARG A 8 17.93 -3.20 -8.81
N SER A 9 17.82 -4.11 -9.77
CA SER A 9 16.77 -4.07 -10.80
C SER A 9 15.38 -4.19 -10.15
N LYS A 10 15.20 -5.14 -9.23
CA LYS A 10 13.93 -5.32 -8.51
C LYS A 10 13.55 -4.13 -7.63
N PHE A 11 14.53 -3.53 -6.94
CA PHE A 11 14.29 -2.31 -6.13
C PHE A 11 13.79 -1.16 -7.02
N ARG A 12 14.44 -0.94 -8.16
CA ARG A 12 14.01 0.07 -9.14
C ARG A 12 12.63 -0.26 -9.70
N GLY A 13 12.40 -1.52 -10.07
CA GLY A 13 11.12 -1.98 -10.60
C GLY A 13 9.97 -1.78 -9.62
N SER A 14 10.18 -2.06 -8.33
CA SER A 14 9.17 -1.86 -7.28
C SER A 14 8.78 -0.38 -7.11
N LEU A 15 9.76 0.52 -7.00
CA LEU A 15 9.48 1.96 -6.83
C LEU A 15 8.91 2.59 -8.11
N LEU A 16 9.41 2.19 -9.29
CA LEU A 16 8.87 2.67 -10.57
C LEU A 16 7.47 2.12 -10.83
N GLY A 17 7.20 0.86 -10.49
CA GLY A 17 5.88 0.26 -10.60
C GLY A 17 4.85 0.99 -9.74
N ALA A 18 5.20 1.34 -8.49
CA ALA A 18 4.36 2.16 -7.64
C ALA A 18 4.08 3.55 -8.24
N LEU A 19 5.13 4.23 -8.74
CA LEU A 19 4.98 5.53 -9.42
C LEU A 19 4.10 5.45 -10.67
N VAL A 20 4.28 4.42 -11.49
CA VAL A 20 3.47 4.20 -12.71
C VAL A 20 2.02 3.92 -12.34
N GLY A 21 1.77 3.09 -11.33
CA GLY A 21 0.43 2.80 -10.81
C GLY A 21 -0.30 4.07 -10.36
N ASP A 22 0.36 4.89 -9.54
CA ASP A 22 -0.14 6.20 -9.10
C ASP A 22 -0.45 7.10 -10.32
N CYS A 23 0.54 7.41 -11.15
CA CYS A 23 0.38 8.36 -12.26
C CYS A 23 -0.69 7.93 -13.28
N CYS A 24 -0.75 6.63 -13.59
CA CYS A 24 -1.68 6.08 -14.57
C CYS A 24 -3.08 5.83 -14.00
N GLY A 25 -3.19 5.57 -12.69
CA GLY A 25 -4.46 5.34 -11.99
C GLY A 25 -5.18 6.63 -11.60
N ALA A 26 -4.45 7.68 -11.20
CA ALA A 26 -5.00 8.93 -10.71
C ALA A 26 -6.09 9.60 -11.60
N PRO A 27 -6.03 9.56 -12.95
CA PRO A 27 -7.10 10.13 -13.78
C PRO A 27 -8.46 9.45 -13.64
N PHE A 28 -8.50 8.24 -13.08
CA PHE A 28 -9.67 7.37 -12.98
C PHE A 28 -10.15 7.20 -11.53
N GLU A 29 -9.53 7.89 -10.58
CA GLU A 29 -9.90 7.86 -9.17
C GLU A 29 -11.36 8.29 -8.99
N GLY A 30 -12.13 7.51 -8.22
CA GLY A 30 -13.55 7.78 -7.93
C GLY A 30 -14.51 7.55 -9.10
N GLN A 31 -14.04 7.10 -10.28
CA GLN A 31 -14.93 6.78 -11.39
C GLN A 31 -15.66 5.47 -11.15
N LEU A 32 -16.96 5.45 -11.47
CA LEU A 32 -17.73 4.20 -11.51
C LEU A 32 -17.27 3.35 -12.71
N MET A 33 -17.17 2.04 -12.51
CA MET A 33 -16.94 1.12 -13.62
C MET A 33 -18.23 0.90 -14.40
N ASP A 34 -18.23 1.31 -15.67
CA ASP A 34 -19.24 0.96 -16.65
C ASP A 34 -18.62 0.25 -17.86
N SER A 35 -19.45 -0.16 -18.81
CA SER A 35 -19.03 -0.90 -20.00
C SER A 35 -18.03 -0.13 -20.89
N GLY A 36 -17.95 1.20 -20.76
CA GLY A 36 -17.03 2.07 -21.49
C GLY A 36 -15.70 2.32 -20.78
N THR A 37 -15.64 2.23 -19.44
CA THR A 37 -14.45 2.58 -18.64
C THR A 37 -13.19 1.85 -19.12
N LYS A 38 -13.29 0.55 -19.43
CA LYS A 38 -12.15 -0.25 -19.93
C LYS A 38 -11.60 0.23 -21.27
N ILE A 39 -12.49 0.66 -22.18
CA ILE A 39 -12.09 1.18 -23.49
C ILE A 39 -11.38 2.52 -23.30
N VAL A 40 -11.91 3.39 -22.43
CA VAL A 40 -11.30 4.68 -22.10
C VAL A 40 -9.92 4.50 -21.45
N LEU A 41 -9.80 3.57 -20.50
CA LEU A 41 -8.53 3.21 -19.87
C LEU A 41 -7.50 2.75 -20.90
N ARG A 42 -7.85 1.75 -21.72
CA ARG A 42 -6.97 1.21 -22.76
C ARG A 42 -6.54 2.28 -23.76
N ASN A 43 -7.48 3.12 -24.22
CA ASN A 43 -7.17 4.21 -25.16
C ASN A 43 -6.26 5.27 -24.54
N ASN A 44 -6.32 5.52 -23.23
CA ASN A 44 -5.39 6.41 -22.56
C ASN A 44 -4.00 5.78 -22.38
N LEU A 45 -3.92 4.50 -22.01
CA LEU A 45 -2.65 3.78 -21.90
C LEU A 45 -1.94 3.65 -23.25
N ASN A 46 -2.68 3.41 -24.34
CA ASN A 46 -2.12 3.36 -25.70
C ASN A 46 -1.45 4.69 -26.13
N LYS A 47 -1.78 5.83 -25.51
CA LYS A 47 -1.09 7.12 -25.76
C LYS A 47 0.29 7.19 -25.11
N LEU A 48 0.65 6.21 -24.27
CA LEU A 48 1.96 6.08 -23.64
C LEU A 48 2.98 5.36 -24.53
N GLU A 49 2.64 5.01 -25.78
CA GLU A 49 3.53 4.34 -26.72
C GLU A 49 3.56 5.07 -28.09
N GLY A 50 4.61 4.84 -28.88
CA GLY A 50 4.73 5.31 -30.27
C GLY A 50 5.60 6.56 -30.51
N PRO A 51 5.90 6.88 -31.79
CA PRO A 51 6.88 7.91 -32.19
C PRO A 51 6.42 9.34 -31.90
N PHE A 52 5.12 9.55 -31.70
CA PHE A 52 4.52 10.83 -31.28
C PHE A 52 3.93 10.68 -29.89
N PHE A 53 4.72 10.17 -28.93
CA PHE A 53 4.35 10.08 -27.52
C PHE A 53 3.81 11.43 -27.02
N LYS A 54 2.48 11.56 -27.00
CA LYS A 54 1.71 12.69 -26.46
C LYS A 54 1.08 12.24 -25.15
N ALA A 55 1.87 11.61 -24.29
CA ALA A 55 1.35 11.12 -23.02
C ALA A 55 0.69 12.29 -22.28
N PRO A 56 -0.57 12.16 -21.84
CA PRO A 56 -1.13 13.11 -20.91
C PRO A 56 -0.29 13.02 -19.64
N PHE A 57 0.63 13.97 -19.47
CA PHE A 57 1.46 14.07 -18.29
C PHE A 57 0.54 14.22 -17.07
N LYS A 58 0.47 13.18 -16.24
CA LYS A 58 -0.17 13.25 -14.94
C LYS A 58 0.92 13.17 -13.89
N LYS A 59 0.99 14.22 -13.09
CA LYS A 59 1.86 14.26 -11.91
C LYS A 59 1.38 13.19 -10.94
N TYR A 60 2.32 12.57 -10.24
CA TYR A 60 2.05 11.67 -9.13
C TYR A 60 1.16 12.31 -8.04
N THR A 61 0.46 11.54 -7.23
CA THR A 61 -0.43 12.01 -6.15
C THR A 61 0.25 12.00 -4.78
N ASP A 62 -0.53 12.01 -3.70
CA ASP A 62 -0.04 11.82 -2.35
C ASP A 62 0.60 10.45 -2.13
N ASP A 63 0.21 9.40 -2.87
CA ASP A 63 0.82 8.06 -2.84
C ASP A 63 2.35 8.13 -3.01
N THR A 64 2.81 8.68 -4.14
CA THR A 64 4.24 8.85 -4.40
C THR A 64 4.87 9.92 -3.49
N ALA A 65 4.15 11.01 -3.19
CA ALA A 65 4.68 12.08 -2.33
C ALA A 65 5.08 11.52 -0.95
N MET A 66 4.18 10.73 -0.35
CA MET A 66 4.43 10.06 0.93
C MET A 66 5.44 8.92 0.80
N THR A 67 5.42 8.15 -0.29
CA THR A 67 6.43 7.11 -0.58
C THR A 67 7.86 7.69 -0.54
N LYS A 68 8.07 8.87 -1.14
CA LYS A 68 9.37 9.54 -1.12
C LYS A 68 9.78 9.95 0.30
N CYS A 69 8.86 10.42 1.12
CA CYS A 69 9.14 10.77 2.52
C CYS A 69 9.57 9.54 3.33
N VAL A 70 8.92 8.40 3.12
CA VAL A 70 9.31 7.12 3.74
C VAL A 70 10.71 6.73 3.30
N ALA A 71 10.98 6.71 1.99
CA ALA A 71 12.30 6.35 1.44
C ALA A 71 13.41 7.26 1.98
N ASN A 72 13.21 8.59 1.96
CA ASN A 72 14.20 9.54 2.47
C ASN A 72 14.47 9.37 3.97
N THR A 73 13.45 9.01 4.76
CA THR A 73 13.62 8.80 6.21
C THR A 73 14.40 7.51 6.50
N LEU A 74 14.20 6.46 5.71
CA LEU A 74 14.95 5.20 5.85
C LEU A 74 16.43 5.33 5.45
N LEU A 75 16.76 6.34 4.65
CA LEU A 75 18.12 6.66 4.24
C LEU A 75 18.84 7.62 5.21
N ASP A 76 18.20 8.02 6.31
CA ASP A 76 18.85 8.89 7.30
C ASP A 76 20.02 8.13 7.98
N PRO A 77 21.23 8.73 8.03
CA PRO A 77 22.39 8.07 8.61
C PRO A 77 22.27 7.83 10.13
N ASN A 78 21.35 8.50 10.82
CA ASN A 78 21.07 8.29 12.24
C ASN A 78 20.04 7.17 12.48
N GLY A 79 19.58 6.51 11.41
CA GLY A 79 18.57 5.46 11.48
C GLY A 79 17.13 6.01 11.44
N TYR A 80 16.19 5.08 11.45
CA TYR A 80 14.76 5.40 11.36
C TYR A 80 14.27 6.16 12.61
N SER A 81 13.45 7.18 12.39
CA SER A 81 12.77 7.94 13.44
C SER A 81 11.36 8.30 13.02
N GLN A 82 10.35 7.90 13.81
CA GLN A 82 8.96 8.30 13.59
C GLN A 82 8.80 9.83 13.59
N LYS A 83 9.58 10.54 14.41
CA LYS A 83 9.56 12.01 14.47
C LYS A 83 10.10 12.63 13.19
N LEU A 84 11.16 12.07 12.62
CA LEU A 84 11.70 12.52 11.33
C LEU A 84 10.71 12.22 10.19
N LEU A 85 10.09 11.04 10.18
CA LEU A 85 9.10 10.69 9.17
C LEU A 85 7.87 11.62 9.23
N ALA A 86 7.35 11.86 10.43
CA ALA A 86 6.25 12.81 10.66
C ALA A 86 6.62 14.22 10.19
N LYS A 87 7.85 14.67 10.43
CA LYS A 87 8.36 15.95 9.93
C LYS A 87 8.37 15.99 8.41
N ASN A 88 8.86 14.93 7.77
CA ASN A 88 8.93 14.85 6.32
C ASN A 88 7.52 14.83 5.68
N PHE A 89 6.55 14.14 6.28
CA PHE A 89 5.15 14.19 5.83
C PHE A 89 4.56 15.59 5.94
N VAL A 90 4.72 16.26 7.10
CA VAL A 90 4.24 17.63 7.30
C VAL A 90 4.85 18.58 6.26
N LEU A 91 6.18 18.51 6.05
CA LEU A 91 6.86 19.37 5.08
C LEU A 91 6.38 19.13 3.64
N GLU A 92 6.23 17.87 3.22
CA GLU A 92 5.74 17.56 1.87
C GLU A 92 4.28 17.99 1.67
N TYR A 93 3.41 17.76 2.67
CA TYR A 93 2.00 18.19 2.62
C TYR A 93 1.87 19.70 2.46
N PHE A 94 2.55 20.51 3.29
CA PHE A 94 2.45 21.98 3.19
C PHE A 94 3.17 22.57 1.99
N LYS A 95 4.09 21.82 1.37
CA LYS A 95 4.74 22.21 0.12
C LYS A 95 3.79 22.10 -1.07
N ASP A 96 2.94 21.07 -1.12
CA ASP A 96 1.93 20.90 -2.18
C ASP A 96 0.69 20.15 -1.67
N PRO A 97 -0.24 20.83 -0.96
CA PRO A 97 -1.40 20.18 -0.34
C PRO A 97 -2.43 19.68 -1.37
N ARG A 98 -2.26 20.01 -2.65
CA ARG A 98 -3.18 19.67 -3.74
C ARG A 98 -2.85 18.33 -4.41
N ARG A 99 -2.06 17.49 -3.75
CA ARG A 99 -1.62 16.19 -4.30
C ARG A 99 -2.65 15.07 -4.22
N GLY A 100 -3.80 15.28 -3.58
CA GLY A 100 -4.84 14.26 -3.45
C GLY A 100 -5.07 13.76 -2.03
N TYR A 101 -4.32 14.28 -1.04
CA TYR A 101 -4.47 13.89 0.37
C TYR A 101 -5.93 13.90 0.85
N GLY A 102 -6.34 12.82 1.51
CA GLY A 102 -7.62 12.77 2.20
C GLY A 102 -7.74 13.86 3.29
N ALA A 103 -8.95 14.40 3.47
CA ALA A 103 -9.19 15.49 4.41
C ALA A 103 -8.73 15.17 5.85
N ALA A 104 -9.05 13.96 6.33
CA ALA A 104 -8.70 13.50 7.67
C ALA A 104 -7.18 13.46 7.92
N VAL A 105 -6.37 13.07 6.91
CA VAL A 105 -4.90 13.08 7.08
C VAL A 105 -4.33 14.50 7.00
N GLY A 106 -5.00 15.41 6.29
CA GLY A 106 -4.71 16.86 6.36
C GLY A 106 -4.77 17.40 7.78
N ASP A 107 -5.83 17.06 8.53
CA ASP A 107 -5.99 17.47 9.94
C ASP A 107 -4.88 16.92 10.84
N VAL A 108 -4.43 15.67 10.59
CA VAL A 108 -3.27 15.06 11.27
C VAL A 108 -2.02 15.92 11.03
N PHE A 109 -1.73 16.31 9.79
CA PHE A 109 -0.55 17.12 9.48
C PHE A 109 -0.63 18.54 10.05
N ASP A 110 -1.81 19.16 10.04
CA ASP A 110 -2.06 20.44 10.70
C ASP A 110 -1.77 20.36 12.20
N LYS A 111 -2.27 19.33 12.88
CA LYS A 111 -2.05 19.14 14.31
C LYS A 111 -0.58 18.84 14.63
N LEU A 112 0.08 17.99 13.84
CA LEU A 112 1.52 17.72 13.98
C LEU A 112 2.36 18.99 13.82
N ARG A 113 2.03 19.85 12.84
CA ARG A 113 2.69 21.15 12.66
C ARG A 113 2.46 22.08 13.85
N LYS A 114 1.22 22.24 14.31
CA LYS A 114 0.86 23.12 15.45
C LYS A 114 1.55 22.69 16.75
N THR A 115 1.65 21.39 16.99
CA THR A 115 2.27 20.81 18.19
C THR A 115 3.78 20.62 18.08
N LYS A 116 4.40 21.08 16.98
CA LYS A 116 5.83 20.89 16.68
C LYS A 116 6.27 19.42 16.78
N ILE A 117 5.39 18.49 16.43
CA ILE A 117 5.63 17.04 16.41
C ILE A 117 6.10 16.56 17.79
N ALA A 118 5.47 17.06 18.86
CA ALA A 118 5.75 16.64 20.23
C ALA A 118 5.40 15.14 20.43
N ASN A 119 4.26 14.72 19.89
CA ASN A 119 3.86 13.32 19.80
C ASN A 119 3.54 12.98 18.32
N PRO A 120 4.38 12.20 17.61
CA PRO A 120 4.22 11.94 16.18
C PRO A 120 3.04 11.03 15.83
N VAL A 121 2.50 10.26 16.78
CA VAL A 121 1.40 9.30 16.55
C VAL A 121 0.08 9.72 17.17
N GLY A 122 0.11 10.64 18.14
CA GLY A 122 -1.08 11.11 18.86
C GLY A 122 -2.20 11.64 17.96
N PRO A 123 -1.92 12.55 16.99
CA PRO A 123 -2.98 13.09 16.13
C PRO A 123 -3.72 12.05 15.30
N ALA A 124 -3.04 10.98 14.85
CA ALA A 124 -3.70 9.89 14.14
C ALA A 124 -4.60 9.06 15.07
N ALA A 125 -4.17 8.82 16.30
CA ALA A 125 -4.93 8.10 17.31
C ALA A 125 -6.24 8.79 17.70
N GLU A 126 -6.33 10.11 17.56
CA GLU A 126 -7.55 10.87 17.88
C GLU A 126 -8.58 10.91 16.74
N GLN A 127 -8.19 10.51 15.53
CA GLN A 127 -9.07 10.52 14.37
C GLN A 127 -10.28 9.58 14.58
N PHE A 128 -11.42 9.93 13.99
CA PHE A 128 -12.65 9.11 14.01
C PHE A 128 -13.10 8.71 15.43
N GLY A 129 -13.02 9.66 16.37
CA GLY A 129 -13.45 9.44 17.75
C GLY A 129 -12.55 8.47 18.53
N GLY A 130 -11.28 8.35 18.16
CA GLY A 130 -10.33 7.42 18.79
C GLY A 130 -10.12 6.11 18.01
N ASN A 131 -10.94 5.83 17.00
CA ASN A 131 -10.84 4.58 16.23
C ASN A 131 -9.72 4.59 15.18
N GLY A 132 -9.20 5.77 14.83
CA GLY A 132 -8.21 5.91 13.77
C GLY A 132 -8.78 5.73 12.36
N SER A 133 -8.00 6.13 11.36
CA SER A 133 -8.37 5.89 9.96
C SER A 133 -8.08 4.44 9.55
N TYR A 134 -9.06 3.77 8.94
CA TYR A 134 -8.92 2.47 8.26
C TYR A 134 -8.54 2.56 6.77
N GLY A 135 -8.22 3.78 6.30
CA GLY A 135 -7.83 4.03 4.91
C GLY A 135 -6.53 3.34 4.50
N ASN A 136 -6.34 3.19 3.19
CA ASN A 136 -5.18 2.53 2.58
C ASN A 136 -3.92 3.41 2.51
N GLY A 137 -3.97 4.65 3.01
CA GLY A 137 -2.87 5.61 2.87
C GLY A 137 -1.58 5.21 3.60
N ALA A 138 -1.65 4.26 4.53
CA ALA A 138 -0.47 3.60 5.09
C ALA A 138 0.14 2.57 4.12
N ALA A 139 -0.71 1.76 3.48
CA ALA A 139 -0.30 0.72 2.53
C ALA A 139 0.26 1.30 1.22
N MET A 140 -0.35 2.37 0.69
CA MET A 140 0.06 2.98 -0.59
C MET A 140 1.53 3.42 -0.63
N ARG A 141 2.12 3.71 0.55
CA ARG A 141 3.47 4.28 0.69
C ARG A 141 4.52 3.29 1.21
N ILE A 142 4.18 2.02 1.38
CA ILE A 142 4.98 1.09 2.20
C ILE A 142 6.13 0.38 1.46
N ALA A 143 6.16 0.48 0.13
CA ALA A 143 7.18 -0.19 -0.69
C ALA A 143 8.63 0.06 -0.20
N PRO A 144 9.07 1.28 0.15
CA PRO A 144 10.43 1.51 0.62
C PRO A 144 10.77 0.76 1.90
N VAL A 145 9.81 0.55 2.80
CA VAL A 145 10.01 -0.22 4.04
C VAL A 145 10.26 -1.70 3.72
N ALA A 146 9.48 -2.29 2.80
CA ALA A 146 9.68 -3.66 2.34
C ALA A 146 11.06 -3.86 1.69
N LEU A 147 11.49 -2.90 0.85
CA LEU A 147 12.80 -2.92 0.21
C LEU A 147 13.95 -2.75 1.22
N TYR A 148 13.80 -1.84 2.18
CA TYR A 148 14.79 -1.61 3.24
C TYR A 148 14.98 -2.84 4.14
N CYS A 149 13.91 -3.61 4.35
CA CYS A 149 13.91 -4.84 5.14
C CYS A 149 14.12 -6.12 4.31
N ALA A 150 14.59 -6.03 3.06
CA ALA A 150 14.78 -7.19 2.17
C ALA A 150 15.58 -8.33 2.81
N ASN A 151 16.67 -7.97 3.51
CA ASN A 151 17.58 -8.91 4.18
C ASN A 151 17.46 -8.87 5.72
N ARG A 152 16.36 -8.32 6.25
CA ARG A 152 16.07 -8.24 7.68
C ARG A 152 15.07 -9.29 8.11
N ASP A 153 14.89 -9.47 9.41
CA ASP A 153 13.87 -10.39 9.90
C ASP A 153 12.46 -9.90 9.59
N LYS A 154 11.52 -10.85 9.47
CA LYS A 154 10.11 -10.52 9.21
C LYS A 154 9.49 -9.69 10.33
N SER A 155 9.89 -9.92 11.58
CA SER A 155 9.47 -9.11 12.72
C SER A 155 9.94 -7.66 12.60
N GLU A 156 11.16 -7.41 12.10
CA GLU A 156 11.65 -6.04 11.85
C GLU A 156 10.84 -5.33 10.76
N LEU A 157 10.47 -6.04 9.69
CA LEU A 157 9.57 -5.52 8.67
C LEU A 157 8.23 -5.11 9.29
N ILE A 158 7.57 -6.02 9.99
CA ILE A 158 6.24 -5.77 10.58
C ILE A 158 6.30 -4.58 11.54
N LYS A 159 7.29 -4.54 12.43
CA LYS A 159 7.49 -3.43 13.37
C LYS A 159 7.63 -2.08 12.65
N LEU A 160 8.49 -2.01 11.63
CA LEU A 160 8.74 -0.76 10.91
C LEU A 160 7.52 -0.29 10.11
N VAL A 161 6.72 -1.24 9.58
CA VAL A 161 5.44 -0.95 8.95
C VAL A 161 4.44 -0.38 9.96
N GLN A 162 4.29 -1.00 11.13
CA GLN A 162 3.42 -0.52 12.19
C GLN A 162 3.82 0.88 12.66
N GLU A 163 5.10 1.09 13.00
CA GLU A 163 5.61 2.37 13.47
C GLU A 163 5.42 3.50 12.44
N SER A 164 5.64 3.24 11.15
CA SER A 164 5.47 4.25 10.08
C SER A 164 4.00 4.51 9.72
N SER A 165 3.12 3.52 9.94
CA SER A 165 1.68 3.64 9.72
C SER A 165 1.01 4.49 10.79
N LEU A 166 1.37 4.28 12.07
CA LEU A 166 0.80 4.95 13.25
C LEU A 166 0.88 6.48 13.23
N ILE A 167 1.72 7.07 12.39
CA ILE A 167 1.82 8.52 12.21
C ILE A 167 0.55 9.10 11.57
N THR A 168 -0.17 8.32 10.76
CA THR A 168 -1.38 8.78 10.07
C THR A 168 -2.57 7.82 10.16
N HIS A 169 -2.35 6.54 10.43
CA HIS A 169 -3.40 5.51 10.54
C HIS A 169 -3.15 4.69 11.82
N SER A 170 -4.03 4.81 12.80
CA SER A 170 -3.98 4.05 14.05
C SER A 170 -4.97 2.88 14.12
N ASN A 171 -5.83 2.73 13.10
CA ASN A 171 -6.77 1.63 13.04
C ASN A 171 -6.07 0.33 12.62
N THR A 172 -6.42 -0.79 13.25
CA THR A 172 -5.83 -2.12 12.96
C THR A 172 -6.04 -2.52 11.50
N LEU A 173 -7.19 -2.21 10.89
CA LEU A 173 -7.45 -2.53 9.49
C LEU A 173 -6.46 -1.84 8.55
N ALA A 174 -6.14 -0.56 8.78
CA ALA A 174 -5.16 0.14 7.95
C ALA A 174 -3.74 -0.41 8.15
N ILE A 175 -3.37 -0.70 9.39
CA ILE A 175 -2.04 -1.22 9.75
C ILE A 175 -1.85 -2.63 9.15
N HIS A 176 -2.83 -3.52 9.29
CA HIS A 176 -2.78 -4.88 8.75
C HIS A 176 -2.71 -4.87 7.23
N GLY A 177 -3.44 -3.96 6.57
CA GLY A 177 -3.33 -3.76 5.13
C GLY A 177 -1.94 -3.30 4.70
N ALA A 178 -1.33 -2.39 5.45
CA ALA A 178 0.05 -1.97 5.19
C ALA A 178 1.04 -3.12 5.40
N VAL A 179 0.84 -3.96 6.42
CA VAL A 179 1.67 -5.15 6.67
C VAL A 179 1.51 -6.16 5.54
N LEU A 180 0.28 -6.48 5.12
CA LEU A 180 0.00 -7.37 4.00
C LEU A 180 0.69 -6.88 2.72
N GLN A 181 0.55 -5.60 2.39
CA GLN A 181 1.20 -4.99 1.23
C GLN A 181 2.72 -5.12 1.31
N ALA A 182 3.32 -4.83 2.48
CA ALA A 182 4.76 -4.89 2.67
C ALA A 182 5.30 -6.34 2.59
N LEU A 183 4.57 -7.31 3.16
CA LEU A 183 4.89 -8.73 3.06
C LEU A 183 4.82 -9.21 1.61
N ALA A 184 3.78 -8.84 0.86
CA ALA A 184 3.64 -9.19 -0.55
C ALA A 184 4.81 -8.63 -1.38
N ILE A 185 5.19 -7.36 -1.17
CA ILE A 185 6.34 -6.76 -1.86
C ILE A 185 7.64 -7.49 -1.51
N ARG A 186 7.88 -7.76 -0.21
CA ARG A 186 9.10 -8.46 0.22
C ARG A 186 9.15 -9.88 -0.33
N GLN A 187 8.04 -10.61 -0.31
CA GLN A 187 7.99 -11.97 -0.82
C GLN A 187 8.25 -12.00 -2.34
N SER A 188 7.63 -11.09 -3.10
CA SER A 188 7.87 -10.92 -4.54
C SER A 188 9.33 -10.57 -4.84
N LEU A 189 9.93 -9.69 -4.03
CA LEU A 189 11.34 -9.33 -4.13
C LEU A 189 12.26 -10.56 -3.98
N LEU A 190 11.91 -11.49 -3.09
CA LEU A 190 12.71 -12.68 -2.78
C LEU A 190 12.53 -13.84 -3.77
N CYS A 191 11.46 -13.86 -4.57
CA CYS A 191 11.24 -14.88 -5.61
C CYS A 191 12.39 -14.90 -6.63
N ASP A 192 12.83 -16.08 -7.09
CA ASP A 192 13.79 -16.17 -8.20
C ASP A 192 13.04 -16.02 -9.54
N PRO A 193 13.36 -15.01 -10.38
CA PRO A 193 12.70 -14.85 -11.68
C PRO A 193 12.98 -15.99 -12.68
N LYS A 194 13.92 -16.89 -12.40
CA LYS A 194 14.19 -18.08 -13.22
C LYS A 194 13.26 -19.24 -12.89
N GLU A 195 12.67 -19.23 -11.70
CA GLU A 195 11.74 -20.25 -11.25
C GLU A 195 10.31 -19.89 -11.67
N LYS A 196 9.48 -20.92 -11.87
CA LYS A 196 8.06 -20.70 -12.14
C LYS A 196 7.41 -20.04 -10.92
N PHE A 197 6.70 -18.94 -11.13
CA PHE A 197 5.94 -18.31 -10.07
C PHE A 197 4.71 -19.14 -9.72
N ASP A 198 4.56 -19.50 -8.45
CA ASP A 198 3.39 -20.20 -7.90
C ASP A 198 2.56 -19.22 -7.06
N GLY A 199 1.53 -18.64 -7.68
CA GLY A 199 0.67 -17.65 -7.04
C GLY A 199 -0.15 -18.20 -5.87
N LEU A 200 -0.49 -19.48 -5.86
CA LEU A 200 -1.27 -20.09 -4.77
C LEU A 200 -0.39 -20.32 -3.54
N SER A 201 0.81 -20.88 -3.74
CA SER A 201 1.79 -21.00 -2.65
C SER A 201 2.19 -19.62 -2.11
N PHE A 202 2.30 -18.63 -3.00
CA PHE A 202 2.58 -17.25 -2.61
C PHE A 202 1.50 -16.70 -1.68
N LEU A 203 0.22 -16.80 -2.08
CA LEU A 203 -0.92 -16.36 -1.29
C LEU A 203 -1.04 -17.12 0.04
N GLN A 204 -0.79 -18.43 0.03
CA GLN A 204 -0.91 -19.25 1.24
C GLN A 204 0.08 -18.80 2.32
N GLN A 205 1.31 -18.45 1.95
CA GLN A 205 2.29 -17.90 2.89
C GLN A 205 1.84 -16.55 3.47
N LEU A 206 1.31 -15.65 2.64
CA LEU A 206 0.77 -14.37 3.11
C LEU A 206 -0.40 -14.57 4.07
N LYS A 207 -1.30 -15.52 3.78
CA LYS A 207 -2.42 -15.86 4.64
C LYS A 207 -1.95 -16.39 5.99
N THR A 208 -0.95 -17.28 6.02
CA THR A 208 -0.36 -17.76 7.28
C THR A 208 0.22 -16.61 8.11
N ASP A 209 0.93 -15.68 7.47
CA ASP A 209 1.55 -14.54 8.16
C ASP A 209 0.52 -13.56 8.72
N ILE A 210 -0.56 -13.31 7.98
CA ILE A 210 -1.66 -12.43 8.40
C ILE A 210 -2.50 -13.04 9.51
N VAL A 211 -2.83 -14.33 9.43
CA VAL A 211 -3.56 -15.03 10.50
C VAL A 211 -2.78 -14.96 11.80
N GLU A 212 -1.45 -15.12 11.76
CA GLU A 212 -0.63 -14.99 12.96
C GLU A 212 -0.58 -13.55 13.49
N LEU A 213 -0.53 -12.55 12.62
CA LEU A 213 -0.63 -11.14 13.01
C LEU A 213 -1.98 -10.85 13.68
N GLU A 214 -3.07 -11.32 13.10
CA GLU A 214 -4.44 -11.09 13.55
C GLU A 214 -4.74 -11.73 14.92
N LYS A 215 -4.11 -12.87 15.26
CA LYS A 215 -4.20 -13.46 16.61
C LYS A 215 -3.62 -12.59 17.72
N SER A 216 -2.70 -11.69 17.39
CA SER A 216 -2.07 -10.81 18.39
C SER A 216 -2.93 -9.60 18.76
N ASN A 217 -4.06 -9.40 18.06
CA ASN A 217 -4.99 -8.33 18.37
C ASN A 217 -5.77 -8.63 19.64
N ASP A 218 -6.06 -7.58 20.40
CA ASP A 218 -6.97 -7.67 21.53
C ASP A 218 -8.41 -7.80 21.01
N PRO A 219 -9.07 -8.95 21.19
CA PRO A 219 -10.41 -9.18 20.66
C PRO A 219 -11.47 -8.27 21.28
N ASP A 220 -11.21 -7.68 22.46
CA ASP A 220 -12.12 -6.74 23.11
C ASP A 220 -12.01 -5.33 22.52
N LEU A 221 -10.90 -5.02 21.84
CA LEU A 221 -10.63 -3.72 21.21
C LEU A 221 -10.73 -3.76 19.68
N ASP A 222 -10.69 -4.95 19.06
CA ASP A 222 -10.78 -5.13 17.61
C ASP A 222 -12.01 -5.96 17.21
N ALA A 223 -13.07 -5.25 16.80
CA ALA A 223 -14.29 -5.84 16.27
C ALA A 223 -14.09 -6.63 14.94
N HIS A 224 -12.90 -6.53 14.33
CA HIS A 224 -12.57 -7.08 13.01
C HIS A 224 -11.34 -7.99 13.04
N HIS A 225 -11.17 -8.73 14.15
CA HIS A 225 -9.99 -9.55 14.46
C HIS A 225 -9.53 -10.57 13.40
N ASN A 226 -10.34 -10.92 12.38
CA ASN A 226 -9.96 -11.84 11.29
C ASN A 226 -10.32 -11.31 9.89
N ALA A 227 -10.46 -10.00 9.73
CA ALA A 227 -10.97 -9.40 8.50
C ALA A 227 -10.09 -9.70 7.27
N TYR A 228 -8.76 -9.67 7.41
CA TYR A 228 -7.88 -9.98 6.30
C TYR A 228 -7.81 -11.48 6.01
N GLU A 229 -7.90 -12.36 7.01
CA GLU A 229 -8.06 -13.80 6.75
C GLU A 229 -9.29 -14.08 5.85
N ILE A 230 -10.42 -13.43 6.15
CA ILE A 230 -11.66 -13.55 5.36
C ILE A 230 -11.43 -13.02 3.94
N GLN A 231 -10.83 -11.84 3.78
CA GLN A 231 -10.56 -11.25 2.46
C GLN A 231 -9.59 -12.09 1.63
N LEU A 232 -8.53 -12.63 2.23
CA LEU A 232 -7.58 -13.50 1.53
C LEU A 232 -8.22 -14.83 1.12
N SER A 233 -9.19 -15.34 1.89
CA SER A 233 -9.96 -16.52 1.52
C SER A 233 -10.90 -16.26 0.34
N ARG A 234 -11.52 -15.07 0.27
CA ARG A 234 -12.30 -14.63 -0.89
C ARG A 234 -11.42 -14.50 -2.14
N LEU A 235 -10.25 -13.91 -1.98
CA LEU A 235 -9.24 -13.78 -3.04
C LEU A 235 -8.82 -15.16 -3.56
N GLN A 236 -8.53 -16.11 -2.66
CA GLN A 236 -8.19 -17.48 -3.01
C GLN A 236 -9.28 -18.14 -3.86
N ASN A 237 -10.55 -17.98 -3.48
CA ASN A 237 -11.67 -18.56 -4.25
C ASN A 237 -11.76 -18.00 -5.67
N LEU A 238 -11.44 -16.72 -5.88
CA LEU A 238 -11.39 -16.10 -7.22
C LEU A 238 -10.20 -16.63 -8.04
N LEU A 239 -9.03 -16.82 -7.43
CA LEU A 239 -7.84 -17.35 -8.12
C LEU A 239 -8.00 -18.82 -8.51
N GLU A 240 -8.61 -19.62 -7.65
CA GLU A 240 -8.86 -21.05 -7.90
C GLU A 240 -10.03 -21.30 -8.86
N GLY A 241 -10.71 -20.25 -9.32
CA GLY A 241 -11.86 -20.35 -10.24
C GLY A 241 -13.11 -20.96 -9.60
N LYS A 242 -13.18 -21.03 -8.26
CA LYS A 242 -14.40 -21.43 -7.53
C LYS A 242 -15.54 -20.44 -7.75
N ILE A 243 -15.19 -19.18 -8.02
CA ILE A 243 -16.08 -18.11 -8.45
C ILE A 243 -15.46 -17.49 -9.70
N GLU A 244 -16.27 -17.22 -10.73
CA GLU A 244 -15.78 -16.59 -11.96
C GLU A 244 -15.14 -15.23 -11.65
N PRO A 245 -13.87 -14.98 -12.04
CA PRO A 245 -13.17 -13.75 -11.72
C PRO A 245 -13.53 -12.61 -12.70
N SER A 246 -14.82 -12.36 -12.89
CA SER A 246 -15.36 -11.19 -13.60
C SER A 246 -15.07 -9.90 -12.80
N ASP A 247 -15.08 -8.74 -13.46
CA ASP A 247 -14.84 -7.47 -12.73
C ASP A 247 -15.87 -7.30 -11.62
N GLU A 248 -17.14 -7.56 -11.90
CA GLU A 248 -18.23 -7.46 -10.93
C GLU A 248 -18.00 -8.35 -9.71
N ASN A 249 -17.62 -9.62 -9.91
CA ASN A 249 -17.35 -10.53 -8.79
C ASN A 249 -16.12 -10.10 -7.99
N VAL A 250 -15.07 -9.61 -8.64
CA VAL A 250 -13.88 -9.09 -7.96
C VAL A 250 -14.23 -7.87 -7.12
N LEU A 251 -14.99 -6.92 -7.67
CA LEU A 251 -15.45 -5.73 -6.97
C LEU A 251 -16.38 -6.07 -5.81
N ASN A 252 -17.34 -6.97 -6.00
CA ASN A 252 -18.29 -7.36 -4.96
C ASN A 252 -17.62 -8.14 -3.81
N MET A 253 -16.63 -8.97 -4.12
CA MET A 253 -15.98 -9.82 -3.12
C MET A 253 -14.83 -9.14 -2.40
N LEU A 254 -13.96 -8.44 -3.14
CA LEU A 254 -12.74 -7.85 -2.60
C LEU A 254 -12.90 -6.35 -2.36
N GLY A 255 -13.62 -5.65 -3.22
CA GLY A 255 -13.80 -4.20 -3.16
C GLY A 255 -12.81 -3.41 -4.01
N HIS A 256 -12.97 -2.09 -4.01
CA HIS A 256 -12.11 -1.14 -4.71
C HIS A 256 -12.16 0.26 -4.06
N SER A 257 -12.53 0.31 -2.77
CA SER A 257 -12.65 1.57 -2.04
C SER A 257 -11.30 2.04 -1.48
N VAL A 258 -11.29 3.22 -0.86
CA VAL A 258 -10.11 3.75 -0.15
C VAL A 258 -9.77 2.97 1.12
N GLU A 259 -10.60 2.02 1.54
CA GLU A 259 -10.36 1.21 2.73
C GLU A 259 -9.24 0.22 2.45
N ALA A 260 -8.30 0.08 3.40
CA ALA A 260 -7.18 -0.85 3.22
C ALA A 260 -7.67 -2.30 3.00
N LEU A 261 -8.72 -2.70 3.72
CA LEU A 261 -9.35 -4.01 3.63
C LEU A 261 -9.94 -4.29 2.24
N HIS A 262 -10.33 -3.25 1.50
CA HIS A 262 -11.01 -3.33 0.21
C HIS A 262 -10.18 -2.82 -0.97
N SER A 263 -8.90 -2.55 -0.77
CA SER A 263 -7.97 -2.16 -1.83
C SER A 263 -6.71 -3.01 -1.85
N VAL A 264 -6.13 -3.35 -0.69
CA VAL A 264 -4.90 -4.15 -0.62
C VAL A 264 -5.13 -5.59 -1.13
N PRO A 265 -6.18 -6.32 -0.71
CA PRO A 265 -6.47 -7.64 -1.27
C PRO A 265 -6.77 -7.58 -2.78
N THR A 266 -7.47 -6.54 -3.25
CA THR A 266 -7.76 -6.35 -4.67
C THR A 266 -6.49 -6.12 -5.47
N ALA A 267 -5.55 -5.30 -4.97
CA ALA A 267 -4.25 -5.11 -5.60
C ALA A 267 -3.44 -6.41 -5.67
N LEU A 268 -3.46 -7.20 -4.59
CA LEU A 268 -2.82 -8.52 -4.55
C LEU A 268 -3.46 -9.50 -5.56
N PHE A 269 -4.78 -9.50 -5.68
CA PHE A 269 -5.49 -10.30 -6.69
C PHE A 269 -5.07 -9.90 -8.10
N CYS A 270 -5.02 -8.61 -8.41
CA CYS A 270 -4.58 -8.10 -9.70
C CYS A 270 -3.14 -8.53 -10.01
N PHE A 271 -2.24 -8.53 -9.03
CA PHE A 271 -0.90 -9.06 -9.19
C PHE A 271 -0.92 -10.56 -9.51
N LEU A 272 -1.53 -11.38 -8.64
CA LEU A 272 -1.50 -12.85 -8.76
C LEU A 272 -2.24 -13.39 -9.98
N LYS A 273 -3.28 -12.70 -10.47
CA LYS A 273 -3.99 -13.09 -11.69
C LYS A 273 -3.16 -12.89 -12.97
N ASN A 274 -2.14 -12.03 -12.93
CA ASN A 274 -1.36 -11.61 -14.10
C ASN A 274 0.10 -12.09 -14.08
N THR A 275 0.44 -13.01 -13.17
CA THR A 275 1.76 -13.66 -13.03
C THR A 275 1.67 -15.14 -13.34
#